data_AF-A0A947PZ65-F1
#
_entry.id   AF-A0A947PZ65-F1
#
_cell.length_a   1.000
_cell.length_b   1.000
_cell.length_c   1.000
_cell.angle_alpha   90.00
_cell.angle_beta   90.00
_cell.angle_gamma   90.00
#
_symmetry.space_group_name_H-M   'P 1'
#
loop_
_entity.id
_entity.type
_entity.pdbx_description
1 polymer ?
#
loop_
_entity_poly.entity_id
_entity_poly.type
_entity_poly.pdbx_seq_one_letter_code
_entity_poly.pdbx_strand_id
1 'polypeptide(L)'
;MTSIGAGGLGVDITQVRKLDVSGMTMRKLSEEEIAKFRQVQENMYKRPVNLQDHPSQKIYAEVVVNGKSVAKLYNSGAMETSNANYGRIARLDSVADPQGTGLMLAQDRAEAVAKALGGTVVVGADAMSAAEYRGIPPIEFEIDYAAMGRDQKAREASSATLFQTQILAQQDIGNSAAPSLDAADKDDEAAQRRAVIDEFLEFAALSPEEKMRVLILKGMGLTEEELANMPPEEQAKVEEKIRLAMEDKIKESAGVVG
;
A
#
# COMPACT_ATOMS: atom_id res chain seq x y z
N MET A 1 3.08 32.28 16.57
CA MET A 1 3.59 31.92 15.24
C MET A 1 4.66 30.88 15.45
N THR A 2 4.39 29.61 15.16
CA THR A 2 5.47 28.60 15.14
C THR A 2 5.16 27.60 14.05
N SER A 3 5.71 27.86 12.87
CA SER A 3 5.80 26.91 11.78
C SER A 3 6.76 25.79 12.22
N ILE A 4 6.29 24.54 12.26
CA ILE A 4 7.17 23.38 12.34
C ILE A 4 7.52 23.01 10.90
N GLY A 5 8.76 23.27 10.50
CA GLY A 5 9.24 22.95 9.16
C GLY A 5 10.71 23.32 8.98
N ALA A 6 11.61 22.41 9.37
CA ALA A 6 12.94 22.38 8.79
C ALA A 6 12.78 21.92 7.33
N GLY A 7 12.94 22.84 6.38
CA GLY A 7 12.99 22.54 4.94
C GLY A 7 11.67 22.75 4.19
N GLY A 8 11.31 24.01 3.92
CA GLY A 8 10.63 24.45 2.69
C GLY A 8 9.19 24.01 2.38
N LEU A 9 8.62 23.04 3.10
CA LEU A 9 7.24 22.57 2.92
C LEU A 9 6.53 22.49 4.29
N GLY A 10 6.37 23.65 4.95
CA GLY A 10 5.60 23.74 6.17
C GLY A 10 4.11 23.81 5.86
N VAL A 11 3.34 22.80 6.27
CA VAL A 11 1.87 22.89 6.29
C VAL A 11 1.49 23.92 7.35
N ASP A 12 0.78 24.97 6.94
CA ASP A 12 0.22 25.94 7.89
C ASP A 12 -0.93 25.27 8.65
N ILE A 13 -0.62 24.77 9.85
CA ILE A 13 -1.58 24.11 10.75
C ILE A 13 -2.75 25.02 11.14
N THR A 14 -2.65 26.34 10.95
CA THR A 14 -3.75 27.29 11.21
C THR A 14 -4.81 27.29 10.11
N GLN A 15 -4.51 26.74 8.93
CA GLN A 15 -5.43 26.63 7.80
C GLN A 15 -6.13 25.28 7.69
N VAL A 16 -5.78 24.32 8.55
CA VAL A 16 -6.40 23.00 8.58
C VAL A 16 -7.80 23.10 9.19
N ARG A 17 -8.83 22.88 8.38
CA ARG A 17 -10.21 22.77 8.87
C ARG A 17 -10.43 21.36 9.44
N LYS A 18 -11.13 21.27 10.58
CA LYS A 18 -11.61 19.97 11.07
C LYS A 18 -12.52 19.35 10.03
N LEU A 19 -12.30 18.07 9.72
CA LEU A 19 -13.19 17.30 8.87
C LEU A 19 -14.53 17.15 9.60
N ASP A 20 -15.61 17.67 9.03
CA ASP A 20 -16.94 17.48 9.58
C ASP A 20 -17.46 16.08 9.21
N VAL A 21 -17.45 15.19 10.19
CA VAL A 21 -17.89 13.80 10.06
C VAL A 21 -19.33 13.58 10.53
N SER A 22 -20.03 14.64 10.97
CA SER A 22 -21.38 14.52 11.55
C SER A 22 -22.44 14.03 10.56
N GLY A 23 -22.21 14.23 9.26
CA GLY A 23 -23.06 13.70 8.17
C GLY A 23 -22.61 12.35 7.60
N MET A 24 -21.50 11.77 8.08
CA MET A 24 -21.01 10.49 7.56
C MET A 24 -21.79 9.33 8.20
N THR A 25 -22.45 8.52 7.36
CA THR A 25 -23.09 7.29 7.84
C THR A 25 -22.07 6.16 7.85
N MET A 26 -21.65 5.75 9.04
CA MET A 26 -20.86 4.53 9.21
C MET A 26 -21.79 3.33 9.02
N ARG A 27 -21.58 2.56 7.95
CA ARG A 27 -22.28 1.29 7.72
C ARG A 27 -21.29 0.15 7.59
N LYS A 28 -21.67 -1.03 8.05
CA LYS A 28 -20.93 -2.25 7.73
C LYS A 28 -21.05 -2.51 6.23
N LEU A 29 -19.96 -2.97 5.61
CA LEU A 29 -20.00 -3.47 4.24
C LEU A 29 -20.85 -4.74 4.21
N SER A 30 -21.65 -4.91 3.16
CA SER A 30 -22.34 -6.17 2.94
C SER A 30 -21.34 -7.27 2.56
N GLU A 31 -21.73 -8.55 2.71
CA GLU A 31 -20.89 -9.67 2.29
C GLU A 31 -20.52 -9.58 0.80
N GLU A 32 -21.45 -9.11 -0.04
CA GLU A 32 -21.21 -8.92 -1.47
C GLU A 32 -20.15 -7.84 -1.73
N GLU A 33 -20.19 -6.73 -0.99
CA GLU A 33 -19.19 -5.66 -1.10
C GLU A 33 -17.82 -6.14 -0.63
N ILE A 34 -17.77 -6.91 0.46
CA ILE A 34 -16.53 -7.53 0.96
C ILE A 34 -15.96 -8.50 -0.08
N ALA A 35 -16.79 -9.30 -0.73
CA ALA A 35 -16.37 -10.21 -1.79
C ALA A 35 -15.82 -9.45 -3.00
N LYS A 36 -16.46 -8.35 -3.41
CA LYS A 36 -15.96 -7.47 -4.49
C LYS A 36 -14.62 -6.83 -4.13
N PHE A 37 -14.48 -6.33 -2.90
CA PHE A 37 -13.20 -5.80 -2.43
C PHE A 37 -12.10 -6.85 -2.46
N ARG A 38 -12.39 -8.08 -2.02
CA ARG A 38 -11.44 -9.20 -2.09
C ARG A 38 -11.05 -9.52 -3.53
N GLN A 39 -12.03 -9.59 -4.43
CA GLN A 39 -11.78 -9.84 -5.84
C GLN A 39 -10.92 -8.73 -6.48
N VAL A 40 -11.16 -7.47 -6.13
CA VAL A 40 -10.32 -6.34 -6.57
C VAL A 40 -8.90 -6.51 -6.06
N GLN A 41 -8.72 -6.85 -4.78
CA GLN A 41 -7.38 -7.13 -4.23
C GLN A 41 -6.71 -8.29 -4.96
N GLU A 42 -7.39 -9.43 -5.13
CA GLU A 42 -6.87 -10.58 -5.89
C GLU A 42 -6.45 -10.20 -7.32
N ASN A 43 -7.26 -9.40 -8.01
CA ASN A 43 -6.93 -8.90 -9.34
C ASN A 43 -5.71 -7.97 -9.35
N MET A 44 -5.44 -7.22 -8.28
CA MET A 44 -4.23 -6.39 -8.16
C MET A 44 -2.95 -7.21 -8.02
N TYR A 45 -3.05 -8.41 -7.43
CA TYR A 45 -1.92 -9.34 -7.29
C TYR A 45 -1.93 -10.45 -8.35
N LYS A 46 -2.82 -10.35 -9.34
CA LYS A 46 -2.86 -11.26 -10.47
C LYS A 46 -1.69 -10.96 -11.40
N ARG A 47 -0.79 -11.93 -11.56
CA ARG A 47 0.40 -11.82 -12.42
C ARG A 47 0.44 -12.93 -13.45
N PRO A 48 0.99 -12.67 -14.64
CA PRO A 48 1.17 -13.73 -15.63
C PRO A 48 2.37 -14.62 -15.23
N VAL A 49 2.24 -15.93 -15.45
CA VAL A 49 3.24 -16.94 -15.02
C VAL A 49 4.19 -17.30 -16.15
N ASN A 50 3.66 -17.47 -17.35
CA ASN A 50 4.38 -17.93 -18.54
C ASN A 50 4.70 -16.79 -19.53
N LEU A 51 4.65 -15.53 -19.11
CA LEU A 51 4.78 -14.39 -20.03
C LEU A 51 6.16 -14.28 -20.68
N GLN A 52 7.23 -14.46 -19.91
CA GLN A 52 8.59 -14.11 -20.37
C GLN A 52 9.03 -14.92 -21.60
N ASP A 53 8.71 -16.21 -21.62
CA ASP A 53 9.04 -17.10 -22.75
C ASP A 53 7.87 -17.29 -23.71
N HIS A 54 6.77 -16.54 -23.53
CA HIS A 54 5.59 -16.66 -24.34
C HIS A 54 5.87 -16.28 -25.81
N PRO A 55 5.36 -17.02 -26.82
CA PRO A 55 5.55 -16.67 -28.23
C PRO A 55 5.09 -15.25 -28.60
N SER A 56 4.11 -14.70 -27.88
CA SER A 56 3.65 -13.32 -28.07
C SER A 56 4.67 -12.26 -27.65
N GLN A 57 5.65 -12.61 -26.80
CA GLN A 57 6.75 -11.72 -26.39
C GLN A 57 7.99 -11.84 -27.28
N LYS A 58 7.94 -12.67 -28.34
CA LYS A 58 9.01 -12.73 -29.33
C LYS A 58 8.91 -11.56 -30.31
N ILE A 59 10.06 -11.13 -30.83
CA ILE A 59 10.17 -9.97 -31.70
C ILE A 59 9.54 -10.31 -33.05
N TYR A 60 8.53 -9.52 -33.42
CA TYR A 60 7.95 -9.51 -34.75
C TYR A 60 8.87 -8.75 -35.72
N ALA A 61 9.25 -7.52 -35.37
CA ALA A 61 10.07 -6.68 -36.21
C ALA A 61 10.83 -5.61 -35.41
N GLU A 62 11.91 -5.11 -35.99
CA GLU A 62 12.58 -3.90 -35.55
C GLU A 62 12.47 -2.80 -36.61
N VAL A 63 12.25 -1.57 -36.17
CA VAL A 63 12.35 -0.40 -37.05
C VAL A 63 13.77 0.15 -36.94
N VAL A 64 14.46 0.24 -38.07
CA VAL A 64 15.86 0.66 -38.15
C VAL A 64 15.98 2.00 -38.87
N VAL A 65 16.67 2.96 -38.26
CA VAL A 65 17.01 4.26 -38.86
C VAL A 65 18.52 4.40 -38.85
N ASN A 66 19.14 4.62 -40.00
CA ASN A 66 20.59 4.75 -40.14
C ASN A 66 21.39 3.57 -39.51
N GLY A 67 20.88 2.35 -39.66
CA GLY A 67 21.51 1.14 -39.11
C GLY A 67 21.34 0.94 -37.60
N LYS A 68 20.53 1.78 -36.91
CA LYS A 68 20.23 1.64 -35.48
C LYS A 68 18.76 1.30 -35.27
N SER A 69 18.50 0.32 -34.41
CA SER A 69 17.15 -0.03 -33.96
C SER A 69 16.56 1.12 -33.14
N VAL A 70 15.44 1.69 -33.61
CA VAL A 70 14.74 2.81 -32.97
C VAL A 70 13.41 2.39 -32.32
N ALA A 71 12.87 1.24 -32.70
CA ALA A 71 11.72 0.61 -32.07
C ALA A 71 11.79 -0.91 -32.26
N LYS A 72 11.36 -1.66 -31.24
CA LYS A 72 11.12 -3.10 -31.32
C LYS A 72 9.64 -3.37 -31.20
N LEU A 73 9.14 -4.26 -32.02
CA LEU A 73 7.73 -4.66 -32.04
C LEU A 73 7.63 -6.15 -31.78
N TYR A 74 6.73 -6.53 -30.91
CA TYR A 74 6.50 -7.90 -30.49
C TYR A 74 5.29 -8.50 -31.20
N ASN A 75 5.23 -9.83 -31.31
CA ASN A 75 4.09 -10.54 -31.90
C ASN A 75 2.75 -10.19 -31.20
N SER A 76 2.80 -9.82 -29.92
CA SER A 76 1.67 -9.32 -29.14
C SER A 76 1.12 -7.96 -29.60
N GLY A 77 1.81 -7.26 -30.49
CA GLY A 77 1.55 -5.87 -30.84
C GLY A 77 2.22 -4.88 -29.90
N ALA A 78 2.78 -5.31 -28.76
CA ALA A 78 3.54 -4.43 -27.87
C ALA A 78 4.75 -3.83 -28.59
N MET A 79 5.15 -2.62 -28.17
CA MET A 79 6.26 -1.89 -28.76
C MET A 79 7.16 -1.31 -27.68
N GLU A 80 8.46 -1.45 -27.88
CA GLU A 80 9.50 -0.75 -27.12
C GLU A 80 10.15 0.31 -27.99
N THR A 81 10.29 1.52 -27.45
CA THR A 81 11.01 2.61 -28.10
C THR A 81 11.50 3.61 -27.05
N SER A 82 12.40 4.52 -27.44
CA SER A 82 12.84 5.59 -26.56
C SER A 82 11.77 6.67 -26.37
N ASN A 83 11.76 7.36 -25.23
CA ASN A 83 10.82 8.48 -24.99
C ASN A 83 10.89 9.57 -26.07
N ALA A 84 12.10 9.84 -26.60
CA ALA A 84 12.30 10.83 -27.66
C ALA A 84 11.62 10.41 -28.97
N ASN A 85 11.70 9.13 -29.32
CA ASN A 85 11.02 8.58 -30.49
C ASN A 85 9.50 8.52 -30.25
N TYR A 86 9.08 8.08 -29.06
CA TYR A 86 7.67 8.00 -28.68
C TYR A 86 6.96 9.34 -28.86
N GLY A 87 7.56 10.46 -28.43
CA GLY A 87 6.99 11.79 -28.61
C GLY A 87 6.70 12.17 -30.08
N ARG A 88 7.36 11.53 -31.05
CA ARG A 88 7.14 11.74 -32.49
C ARG A 88 6.06 10.83 -33.08
N ILE A 89 5.83 9.66 -32.48
CA ILE A 89 4.92 8.63 -33.00
C ILE A 89 3.65 8.44 -32.17
N ALA A 90 3.55 9.09 -31.00
CA ALA A 90 2.44 8.92 -30.06
C ALA A 90 1.06 9.28 -30.64
N ARG A 91 1.01 10.08 -31.71
CA ARG A 91 -0.24 10.49 -32.39
C ARG A 91 -0.63 9.56 -33.54
N LEU A 92 0.17 8.55 -33.86
CA LEU A 92 -0.19 7.57 -34.88
C LEU A 92 -1.32 6.68 -34.34
N ASP A 93 -2.39 6.49 -35.12
CA ASP A 93 -3.54 5.69 -34.69
C ASP A 93 -3.11 4.28 -34.27
N SER A 94 -2.20 3.64 -35.01
CA SER A 94 -1.69 2.32 -34.67
C SER A 94 -0.93 2.30 -33.33
N VAL A 95 -0.29 3.40 -32.93
CA VAL A 95 0.42 3.51 -31.64
C VAL A 95 -0.53 3.91 -30.51
N ALA A 96 -1.50 4.78 -30.81
CA ALA A 96 -2.48 5.28 -29.86
C ALA A 96 -3.61 4.28 -29.56
N ASP A 97 -3.81 3.27 -30.41
CA ASP A 97 -4.86 2.26 -30.22
C ASP A 97 -4.70 1.54 -28.87
N PRO A 98 -5.61 1.79 -27.91
CA PRO A 98 -5.56 1.20 -26.58
C PRO A 98 -6.19 -0.20 -26.53
N GLN A 99 -6.91 -0.60 -27.59
CA GLN A 99 -7.61 -1.88 -27.68
C GLN A 99 -6.91 -2.86 -28.64
N GLY A 100 -6.04 -2.34 -29.50
CA GLY A 100 -5.24 -3.13 -30.42
C GLY A 100 -4.37 -4.13 -29.68
N THR A 101 -4.43 -5.39 -30.10
CA THR A 101 -3.50 -6.43 -29.69
C THR A 101 -3.20 -7.39 -30.85
N GLY A 102 -2.10 -8.12 -30.73
CA GLY A 102 -1.72 -9.19 -31.64
C GLY A 102 -0.97 -8.75 -32.89
N LEU A 103 -0.78 -9.71 -33.78
CA LEU A 103 0.15 -9.59 -34.91
C LEU A 103 -0.21 -8.48 -35.90
N MET A 104 -1.50 -8.28 -36.18
CA MET A 104 -1.95 -7.25 -37.13
C MET A 104 -1.58 -5.85 -36.63
N LEU A 105 -1.74 -5.60 -35.33
CA LEU A 105 -1.27 -4.35 -34.74
C LEU A 105 0.25 -4.22 -34.80
N ALA A 106 1.00 -5.30 -34.59
CA ALA A 106 2.45 -5.29 -34.71
C ALA A 106 2.89 -4.89 -36.13
N GLN A 107 2.20 -5.40 -37.16
CA GLN A 107 2.41 -5.03 -38.55
C GLN A 107 2.13 -3.54 -38.79
N ASP A 108 0.94 -3.07 -38.42
CA ASP A 108 0.52 -1.69 -38.62
C ASP A 108 1.42 -0.70 -37.88
N ARG A 109 1.83 -1.03 -36.65
CA ARG A 109 2.79 -0.22 -35.88
C ARG A 109 4.15 -0.20 -36.56
N ALA A 110 4.67 -1.34 -37.03
CA ALA A 110 6.00 -1.39 -37.65
C ALA A 110 6.05 -0.47 -38.87
N GLU A 111 5.04 -0.56 -39.74
CA GLU A 111 4.93 0.26 -40.95
C GLU A 111 4.74 1.74 -40.62
N ALA A 112 3.82 2.07 -39.72
CA ALA A 112 3.53 3.45 -39.36
C ALA A 112 4.74 4.12 -38.68
N VAL A 113 5.43 3.41 -37.79
CA VAL A 113 6.61 3.90 -37.08
C VAL A 113 7.79 4.07 -38.04
N ALA A 114 8.03 3.10 -38.93
CA ALA A 114 9.05 3.22 -39.96
C ALA A 114 8.80 4.45 -40.84
N LYS A 115 7.56 4.65 -41.30
CA LYS A 115 7.17 5.82 -42.08
C LYS A 115 7.37 7.14 -41.33
N ALA A 116 6.95 7.20 -40.06
CA ALA A 116 7.03 8.41 -39.25
C ALA A 116 8.47 8.79 -38.86
N LEU A 117 9.33 7.79 -38.64
CA LEU A 117 10.73 8.00 -38.22
C LEU A 117 11.73 7.99 -39.38
N GLY A 118 11.26 7.76 -40.62
CA GLY A 118 12.13 7.64 -41.80
C GLY A 118 13.03 6.40 -41.75
N GLY A 119 12.53 5.32 -41.16
CA GLY A 119 13.23 4.05 -41.02
C GLY A 119 12.73 2.96 -41.97
N THR A 120 13.33 1.78 -41.84
CA THR A 120 12.91 0.55 -42.52
C THR A 120 12.48 -0.50 -41.51
N VAL A 121 11.50 -1.31 -41.87
CA VAL A 121 11.09 -2.47 -41.06
C VAL A 121 12.02 -3.64 -41.39
N VAL A 122 12.61 -4.21 -40.35
CA VAL A 122 13.39 -5.44 -40.42
C VAL A 122 12.62 -6.51 -39.64
N VAL A 123 12.05 -7.48 -40.35
CA VAL A 123 11.28 -8.56 -39.74
C VAL A 123 12.24 -9.47 -38.94
N GLY A 124 11.84 -9.82 -37.72
CA GLY A 124 12.60 -10.67 -36.81
C GLY A 124 12.58 -12.13 -37.23
N ALA A 125 13.57 -12.91 -36.77
CA ALA A 125 13.62 -14.36 -37.02
C ALA A 125 12.46 -15.13 -36.35
N ASP A 126 11.93 -14.58 -35.25
CA ASP A 126 10.80 -15.14 -34.49
C ASP A 126 9.44 -14.54 -34.88
N ALA A 127 9.38 -13.85 -36.03
CA ALA A 127 8.15 -13.26 -36.53
C ALA A 127 7.14 -14.36 -36.86
N MET A 128 5.94 -14.26 -36.28
CA MET A 128 4.88 -15.24 -36.51
C MET A 128 3.95 -14.80 -37.63
N SER A 129 3.33 -15.76 -38.30
CA SER A 129 2.16 -15.53 -39.15
C SER A 129 0.88 -15.41 -38.33
N ALA A 130 -0.18 -14.86 -38.93
CA ALA A 130 -1.48 -14.72 -38.27
C ALA A 130 -2.12 -16.08 -37.90
N ALA A 131 -1.75 -17.15 -38.60
CA ALA A 131 -2.19 -18.50 -38.29
C ALA A 131 -1.45 -19.06 -37.07
N GLU A 132 -0.13 -18.91 -37.02
CA GLU A 132 0.69 -19.34 -35.88
C GLU A 132 0.33 -18.56 -34.61
N TYR A 133 0.11 -17.25 -34.72
CA TYR A 133 -0.27 -16.41 -33.58
C TYR A 133 -1.61 -16.84 -32.95
N ARG A 134 -2.58 -17.30 -33.76
CA ARG A 134 -3.86 -17.83 -33.24
C ARG A 134 -3.73 -19.17 -32.51
N GLY A 135 -2.65 -19.90 -32.77
CA GLY A 135 -2.38 -21.21 -32.15
C GLY A 135 -1.47 -21.16 -30.93
N ILE A 136 -1.04 -19.97 -30.49
CA ILE A 136 -0.18 -19.86 -29.30
C ILE A 136 -0.96 -20.28 -28.05
N PRO A 137 -0.28 -20.88 -27.06
CA PRO A 137 -0.90 -21.18 -25.77
C PRO A 137 -1.47 -19.89 -25.14
N PRO A 138 -2.49 -20.00 -24.28
CA PRO A 138 -2.96 -18.85 -23.52
C PRO A 138 -1.90 -18.41 -22.50
N ILE A 139 -1.88 -17.10 -22.18
CA ILE A 139 -1.13 -16.59 -21.04
C ILE A 139 -1.83 -17.07 -19.77
N GLU A 140 -1.08 -17.74 -18.92
CA GLU A 140 -1.56 -18.23 -17.63
C GLU A 140 -1.34 -17.16 -16.56
N PHE A 141 -2.28 -17.08 -15.62
CA PHE A 141 -2.25 -16.11 -14.54
C PHE A 141 -2.42 -16.81 -13.20
N GLU A 142 -1.71 -16.31 -12.20
CA GLU A 142 -1.88 -16.72 -10.81
C GLU A 142 -2.00 -15.49 -9.92
N ILE A 143 -2.58 -15.69 -8.74
CA ILE A 143 -2.64 -14.67 -7.70
C ILE A 143 -1.42 -14.86 -6.78
N ASP A 144 -0.59 -13.83 -6.65
CA ASP A 144 0.51 -13.85 -5.70
C ASP A 144 0.01 -13.57 -4.26
N TYR A 145 -0.55 -14.61 -3.63
CA TYR A 145 -1.02 -14.54 -2.25
C TYR A 145 0.10 -14.18 -1.25
N ALA A 146 1.35 -14.51 -1.56
CA ALA A 146 2.48 -14.16 -0.70
C ALA A 146 2.75 -12.64 -0.73
N ALA A 147 2.72 -12.02 -1.91
CA ALA A 147 2.80 -10.57 -2.04
C ALA A 147 1.61 -9.87 -1.39
N MET A 148 0.39 -10.37 -1.63
CA MET A 148 -0.82 -9.85 -0.99
C MET A 148 -0.72 -9.87 0.53
N GLY A 149 -0.26 -10.99 1.11
CA GLY A 149 -0.06 -11.13 2.55
C GLY A 149 1.02 -10.20 3.12
N ARG A 150 2.11 -9.95 2.38
CA ARG A 150 3.15 -8.99 2.79
C ARG A 150 2.60 -7.55 2.85
N ASP A 151 1.85 -7.15 1.83
CA ASP A 151 1.26 -5.81 1.77
C ASP A 151 0.16 -5.63 2.82
N GLN A 152 -0.65 -6.65 3.06
CA GLN A 152 -1.63 -6.61 4.14
C GLN A 152 -0.96 -6.38 5.50
N LYS A 153 0.11 -7.13 5.81
CA LYS A 153 0.88 -6.93 7.04
C LYS A 153 1.49 -5.52 7.12
N ALA A 154 2.00 -4.98 6.02
CA ALA A 154 2.52 -3.62 5.98
C ALA A 154 1.43 -2.55 6.21
N ARG A 155 0.23 -2.77 5.67
CA ARG A 155 -0.94 -1.90 5.92
C ARG A 155 -1.40 -1.99 7.37
N GLU A 156 -1.47 -3.19 7.95
CA GLU A 156 -1.83 -3.38 9.35
C GLU A 156 -0.83 -2.68 10.28
N ALA A 157 0.48 -2.86 10.05
CA ALA A 157 1.52 -2.21 10.83
C ALA A 157 1.45 -0.66 10.73
N SER A 158 1.22 -0.13 9.54
CA SER A 158 1.06 1.32 9.36
C SER A 158 -0.24 1.85 9.99
N SER A 159 -1.35 1.10 9.90
CA SER A 159 -2.61 1.45 10.57
C SER A 159 -2.50 1.45 12.09
N ALA A 160 -1.79 0.48 12.66
CA ALA A 160 -1.52 0.42 14.10
C ALA A 160 -0.69 1.63 14.56
N THR A 161 0.31 2.01 13.76
CA THR A 161 1.16 3.18 14.03
C THR A 161 0.37 4.49 13.96
N LEU A 162 -0.48 4.64 12.93
CA LEU A 162 -1.33 5.81 12.77
C LEU A 162 -2.38 5.93 13.89
N PHE A 163 -3.03 4.82 14.23
CA PHE A 163 -3.99 4.77 15.34
C PHE A 163 -3.32 5.15 16.67
N GLN A 164 -2.13 4.61 16.94
CA GLN A 164 -1.37 4.95 18.14
C GLN A 164 -0.97 6.43 18.16
N THR A 165 -0.53 6.98 17.02
CA THR A 165 -0.20 8.41 16.88
C THR A 165 -1.43 9.29 17.13
N GLN A 166 -2.60 8.87 16.65
CA GLN A 166 -3.85 9.59 16.86
C GLN A 166 -4.29 9.54 18.34
N ILE A 167 -4.11 8.42 19.03
CA ILE A 167 -4.37 8.32 20.48
C ILE A 167 -3.45 9.28 21.25
N LEU A 168 -2.14 9.26 20.96
CA LEU A 168 -1.18 10.16 21.61
C LEU A 168 -1.53 11.63 21.37
N ALA A 169 -1.85 12.00 20.12
CA ALA A 169 -2.26 13.36 19.77
C ALA A 169 -3.60 13.80 20.43
N GLN A 170 -4.51 12.87 20.72
CA GLN A 170 -5.75 13.17 21.46
C GLN A 170 -5.53 13.29 22.97
N GLN A 171 -4.57 12.55 23.53
CA GLN A 171 -4.22 12.63 24.96
C GLN A 171 -3.55 13.96 25.31
N ASP A 172 -2.76 14.55 24.41
CA ASP A 172 -2.11 15.86 24.62
C ASP A 172 -3.08 17.06 24.54
N ILE A 173 -4.28 16.90 23.98
CA ILE A 173 -5.27 18.01 23.90
C ILE A 173 -5.97 18.25 25.26
N GLY A 174 -5.85 17.31 26.21
CA GLY A 174 -6.44 17.42 27.56
C GLY A 174 -5.56 18.12 28.60
N ASN A 175 -4.25 18.27 28.36
CA ASN A 175 -3.33 18.91 29.29
C ASN A 175 -2.85 20.24 28.69
N SER A 176 -3.63 21.30 28.91
CA SER A 176 -3.25 22.67 28.54
C SER A 176 -2.12 23.17 29.45
N ALA A 177 -0.92 22.66 29.23
CA ALA A 177 0.33 23.27 29.60
C ALA A 177 1.29 23.03 28.43
N ALA A 178 1.30 23.96 27.47
CA ALA A 178 2.39 24.03 26.53
C ALA A 178 3.70 24.16 27.33
N PRO A 179 4.70 23.28 27.16
CA PRO A 179 5.99 23.49 27.80
C PRO A 179 6.59 24.76 27.20
N SER A 180 6.71 25.79 28.04
CA SER A 180 7.44 27.01 27.70
C SER A 180 8.89 26.64 27.43
N LEU A 181 9.37 26.93 26.22
CA LEU A 181 10.78 26.83 25.83
C LEU A 181 11.59 28.00 26.40
N ASP A 182 11.49 28.25 27.70
CA ASP A 182 12.35 29.17 28.43
C ASP A 182 13.10 28.40 29.54
N ALA A 183 14.37 28.17 29.24
CA ALA A 183 15.50 27.73 30.06
C ALA A 183 15.27 27.39 31.55
N ALA A 184 15.48 26.11 31.90
CA ALA A 184 16.52 25.62 32.85
C ALA A 184 16.28 24.14 33.22
N ASP A 185 16.95 23.23 32.51
CA ASP A 185 17.49 21.90 32.92
C ASP A 185 17.50 20.94 31.73
N LYS A 186 18.64 20.88 31.03
CA LYS A 186 18.80 20.09 29.79
C LYS A 186 18.97 18.60 30.04
N ASP A 187 19.22 18.20 31.28
CA ASP A 187 19.47 16.80 31.64
C ASP A 187 18.17 16.04 31.94
N ASP A 188 17.16 16.69 32.54
CA ASP A 188 15.87 16.07 32.85
C ASP A 188 14.99 15.84 31.61
N GLU A 189 15.02 16.74 30.62
CA GLU A 189 14.19 16.62 29.41
C GLU A 189 14.69 15.49 28.47
N ALA A 190 16.00 15.25 28.43
CA ALA A 190 16.60 14.16 27.68
C ALA A 190 16.33 12.81 28.36
N ALA A 191 16.34 12.78 29.70
CA ALA A 191 15.96 11.62 30.48
C ALA A 191 14.46 11.29 30.33
N GLN A 192 13.59 12.29 30.36
CA GLN A 192 12.15 12.12 30.13
C GLN A 192 11.85 11.65 28.70
N ARG A 193 12.52 12.22 27.69
CA ARG A 193 12.38 11.73 26.30
C ARG A 193 12.84 10.28 26.14
N ARG A 194 13.93 9.88 26.81
CA ARG A 194 14.36 8.47 26.81
C ARG A 194 13.35 7.58 27.52
N ALA A 195 12.83 7.98 28.68
CA ALA A 195 11.82 7.21 29.41
C ALA A 195 10.56 6.96 28.57
N VAL A 196 10.07 7.97 27.85
CA VAL A 196 8.91 7.84 26.95
C VAL A 196 9.22 6.92 25.75
N ILE A 197 10.43 7.00 25.21
CA ILE A 197 10.87 6.13 24.11
C ILE A 197 11.04 4.68 24.60
N ASP A 198 11.60 4.47 25.78
CA ASP A 198 11.80 3.15 26.37
C ASP A 198 10.46 2.50 26.71
N GLU A 199 9.52 3.23 27.32
CA GLU A 199 8.13 2.78 27.55
C GLU A 199 7.43 2.39 26.24
N PHE A 200 7.67 3.15 25.18
CA PHE A 200 7.15 2.83 23.85
C PHE A 200 7.75 1.54 23.27
N LEU A 201 9.07 1.36 23.38
CA LEU A 201 9.76 0.17 22.88
C LEU A 201 9.36 -1.09 23.66
N GLU A 202 9.19 -0.98 24.98
CA GLU A 202 8.69 -2.05 25.83
C GLU A 202 7.26 -2.43 25.44
N PHE A 203 6.36 -1.46 25.30
CA PHE A 203 4.99 -1.72 24.85
C PHE A 203 4.94 -2.32 23.44
N ALA A 204 5.80 -1.87 22.52
CA ALA A 204 5.87 -2.38 21.17
C ALA A 204 6.34 -3.85 21.11
N ALA A 205 7.23 -4.26 22.03
CA ALA A 205 7.76 -5.62 22.12
C ALA A 205 6.76 -6.64 22.71
N LEU A 206 5.70 -6.19 23.40
CA LEU A 206 4.67 -7.06 23.96
C LEU A 206 3.89 -7.82 22.88
N SER A 207 3.45 -9.04 23.23
CA SER A 207 2.54 -9.84 22.41
C SER A 207 1.16 -9.17 22.28
N PRO A 208 0.33 -9.53 21.29
CA PRO A 208 -1.01 -8.94 21.14
C PRO A 208 -1.90 -9.10 22.37
N GLU A 209 -1.80 -10.21 23.08
CA GLU A 209 -2.55 -10.49 24.31
C GLU A 209 -2.08 -9.61 25.47
N GLU A 210 -0.77 -9.46 25.65
CA GLU A 210 -0.20 -8.57 26.66
C GLU A 210 -0.52 -7.09 26.38
N LYS A 211 -0.51 -6.68 25.11
CA LYS A 211 -0.95 -5.33 24.70
C LYS A 211 -2.41 -5.10 25.06
N MET A 212 -3.29 -6.07 24.85
CA MET A 212 -4.69 -5.98 25.24
C MET A 212 -4.84 -5.84 26.76
N ARG A 213 -4.12 -6.65 27.54
CA ARG A 213 -4.11 -6.57 29.00
C ARG A 213 -3.69 -5.19 29.50
N VAL A 214 -2.58 -4.64 28.98
CA VAL A 214 -2.08 -3.30 29.35
C VAL A 214 -3.09 -2.21 28.98
N LEU A 215 -3.73 -2.29 27.82
CA LEU A 215 -4.75 -1.32 27.41
C LEU A 215 -6.02 -1.39 28.27
N ILE A 216 -6.43 -2.59 28.70
CA ILE A 216 -7.58 -2.78 29.60
C ILE A 216 -7.29 -2.22 30.99
N LEU A 217 -6.11 -2.51 31.55
CA LEU A 217 -5.66 -1.96 32.84
C LEU A 217 -5.59 -0.43 32.80
N LYS A 218 -4.98 0.13 31.75
CA LYS A 218 -4.92 1.57 31.53
C LYS A 218 -6.31 2.20 31.38
N GLY A 219 -7.25 1.50 30.74
CA GLY A 219 -8.65 1.91 30.64
C GLY A 219 -9.40 1.90 31.97
N MET A 220 -8.96 1.08 32.93
CA MET A 220 -9.45 1.08 34.32
C MET A 220 -8.73 2.11 35.20
N GLY A 221 -7.74 2.85 34.66
CA GLY A 221 -6.92 3.79 35.42
C GLY A 221 -5.94 3.10 36.36
N LEU A 222 -5.51 1.88 36.04
CA LEU A 222 -4.59 1.07 36.82
C LEU A 222 -3.33 0.75 36.02
N THR A 223 -2.20 0.71 36.72
CA THR A 223 -0.92 0.19 36.21
C THR A 223 -0.67 -1.25 36.69
N GLU A 224 0.22 -1.99 36.02
CA GLU A 224 0.62 -3.34 36.46
C GLU A 224 1.29 -3.30 37.85
N GLU A 225 2.00 -2.22 38.18
CA GLU A 225 2.60 -2.03 39.51
C GLU A 225 1.54 -1.76 40.59
N GLU A 226 0.50 -0.98 40.28
CA GLU A 226 -0.61 -0.76 41.21
C GLU A 226 -1.41 -2.04 41.42
N LEU A 227 -1.62 -2.85 40.38
CA LEU A 227 -2.23 -4.17 40.51
C LEU A 227 -1.39 -5.06 41.44
N ALA A 228 -0.08 -5.13 41.24
CA ALA A 228 0.82 -5.94 42.07
C ALA A 228 0.85 -5.52 43.56
N ASN A 229 0.54 -4.26 43.85
CA ASN A 229 0.50 -3.72 45.22
C ASN A 229 -0.88 -3.80 45.90
N MET A 230 -1.94 -4.23 45.19
CA MET A 230 -3.27 -4.42 45.78
C MET A 230 -3.35 -5.65 46.70
N PRO A 231 -4.29 -5.68 47.66
CA PRO A 231 -4.60 -6.91 48.41
C PRO A 231 -4.99 -8.06 47.47
N PRO A 232 -4.68 -9.33 47.80
CA PRO A 232 -4.91 -10.48 46.92
C PRO A 232 -6.38 -10.62 46.45
N GLU A 233 -7.33 -10.18 47.28
CA GLU A 233 -8.75 -10.22 46.97
C GLU A 233 -9.18 -9.16 45.94
N GLU A 234 -8.48 -8.02 45.88
CA GLU A 234 -8.72 -6.96 44.90
C GLU A 234 -8.00 -7.26 43.59
N GLN A 235 -6.79 -7.83 43.65
CA GLN A 235 -6.08 -8.36 42.49
C GLN A 235 -6.94 -9.34 41.71
N ALA A 236 -7.51 -10.34 42.40
CA ALA A 236 -8.37 -11.34 41.78
C ALA A 236 -9.60 -10.72 41.09
N LYS A 237 -10.21 -9.69 41.68
CA LYS A 237 -11.37 -8.98 41.10
C LYS A 237 -10.98 -8.18 39.86
N VAL A 238 -9.80 -7.59 39.84
CA VAL A 238 -9.29 -6.85 38.68
C VAL A 238 -8.89 -7.82 37.57
N GLU A 239 -8.20 -8.91 37.88
CA GLU A 239 -7.85 -9.96 36.92
C GLU A 239 -9.08 -10.62 36.29
N GLU A 240 -10.13 -10.87 37.07
CA GLU A 240 -11.39 -11.40 36.54
C GLU A 240 -12.05 -10.42 35.56
N LYS A 241 -12.02 -9.11 35.85
CA LYS A 241 -12.52 -8.08 34.92
C LYS A 241 -11.67 -7.98 33.66
N ILE A 242 -10.35 -8.13 33.76
CA ILE A 242 -9.46 -8.16 32.58
C ILE A 242 -9.81 -9.37 31.72
N ARG A 243 -9.98 -10.55 32.32
CA ARG A 243 -10.36 -11.78 31.61
C ARG A 243 -11.69 -11.62 30.87
N LEU A 244 -12.72 -11.09 31.54
CA LEU A 244 -14.02 -10.84 30.92
C LEU A 244 -13.93 -9.82 29.79
N ALA A 245 -13.20 -8.71 30.00
CA ALA A 245 -13.00 -7.70 28.97
C ALA A 245 -12.22 -8.25 27.75
N MET A 246 -11.23 -9.11 27.96
CA MET A 246 -10.53 -9.80 26.86
C MET A 246 -11.47 -10.73 26.10
N GLU A 247 -12.28 -11.52 26.80
CA GLU A 247 -13.23 -12.46 26.18
C GLU A 247 -14.30 -11.72 25.38
N ASP A 248 -14.81 -10.59 25.89
CA ASP A 248 -15.77 -9.72 25.20
C ASP A 248 -15.15 -9.09 23.95
N LYS A 249 -13.92 -8.56 24.04
CA LYS A 249 -13.20 -8.00 22.88
C LYS A 249 -12.84 -9.05 21.84
N ILE A 250 -12.54 -10.28 22.26
CA ILE A 250 -12.30 -11.41 21.35
C ILE A 250 -13.60 -11.82 20.65
N LYS A 251 -14.74 -11.89 21.36
CA LYS A 251 -16.05 -12.18 20.75
C LYS A 251 -16.51 -11.07 19.80
N GLU A 252 -16.29 -9.81 20.17
CA GLU A 252 -16.60 -8.64 19.34
C GLU A 252 -15.75 -8.61 18.06
N SER A 253 -14.45 -8.95 18.16
CA SER A 253 -13.54 -9.01 17.00
C SER A 253 -13.69 -10.28 16.15
N ALA A 254 -14.09 -11.42 16.73
CA ALA A 254 -14.36 -12.67 16.03
C ALA A 254 -15.75 -12.71 15.37
N GLY A 255 -16.59 -11.68 15.56
CA GLY A 255 -17.88 -11.57 14.89
C GLY A 255 -18.91 -12.61 15.33
N VAL A 256 -18.81 -13.14 16.55
CA VAL A 256 -19.87 -13.98 17.13
C VAL A 256 -20.73 -13.10 18.03
N VAL A 257 -21.74 -12.48 17.43
CA VAL A 257 -22.93 -12.04 18.16
C VAL A 257 -24.12 -12.63 17.41
N GLY A 258 -24.85 -13.52 18.11
CA GLY A 258 -26.10 -14.11 17.65
C GLY A 258 -27.26 -13.14 17.65
#